data_AF-A0A6H9LB77-F1
#
_entry.id   AF-A0A6H9LB77-F1
#
_cell.length_a   1.000
_cell.length_b   1.000
_cell.length_c   1.000
_cell.angle_alpha   90.00
_cell.angle_beta   90.00
_cell.angle_gamma   90.00
#
_symmetry.space_group_name_H-M   'P 1'
#
loop_
_entity.id
_entity.type
_entity.pdbx_description
1 polymer ?
#
loop_
_entity_poly.entity_id
_entity_poly.type
_entity_poly.pdbx_seq_one_letter_code
_entity_poly.pdbx_strand_id
1 'polypeptide(L)'
;MGDSLKNSVIVFFLLLFFASVLFAQESPVMKEFEQILPRGRIAAITEPIYVPAQAAKIGDESWVLGVIIDGEARAYSLTLLNSHEIVNDKIGETAFAAVW
;
A
#
# COMPACT_ATOMS: atom_id res chain seq x y z
N MET A 1 2.74 62.08 24.03
CA MET A 1 1.76 61.62 23.01
C MET A 1 2.38 60.67 21.96
N GLY A 2 3.68 60.76 21.64
CA GLY A 2 4.31 59.97 20.57
C GLY A 2 4.66 58.50 20.90
N ASP A 3 4.89 58.15 22.17
CA ASP A 3 5.35 56.79 22.53
C ASP A 3 4.21 55.76 22.60
N SER A 4 3.00 56.19 22.96
CA SER A 4 1.80 55.33 22.96
C SER A 4 1.45 54.85 21.54
N LEU A 5 1.60 55.74 20.55
CA LEU A 5 1.33 55.42 19.14
C LEU A 5 2.35 54.43 18.57
N LYS A 6 3.64 54.57 18.91
CA LYS A 6 4.70 53.64 18.50
C LYS A 6 4.51 52.24 19.09
N ASN A 7 4.12 52.16 20.36
CA ASN A 7 3.85 50.88 21.02
C ASN A 7 2.62 50.20 20.41
N SER A 8 1.59 50.96 20.04
CA SER A 8 0.40 50.43 19.37
C SER A 8 0.71 49.88 17.97
N VAL A 9 1.60 50.56 17.22
CA VAL A 9 2.08 50.08 15.92
C VAL A 9 2.89 48.79 16.06
N ILE A 10 3.80 48.71 17.05
CA ILE A 10 4.60 47.51 17.31
C ILE A 10 3.71 46.33 17.71
N VAL A 11 2.73 46.54 18.59
CA VAL A 11 1.76 45.51 18.99
C VAL A 11 0.91 45.06 17.81
N PHE A 12 0.49 45.97 16.94
CA PHE A 12 -0.26 45.64 15.73
C PHE A 12 0.57 44.77 14.77
N PHE A 13 1.85 45.10 14.54
CA PHE A 13 2.72 44.27 13.71
C PHE A 13 3.05 42.92 14.36
N LEU A 14 3.22 42.87 15.69
CA LEU A 14 3.36 41.61 16.42
C LEU A 14 2.12 40.73 16.31
N LEU A 15 0.92 41.32 16.40
CA LEU A 15 -0.35 40.61 16.21
C LEU A 15 -0.52 40.12 14.77
N LEU A 16 -0.14 40.91 13.78
CA LEU A 16 -0.12 40.49 12.38
C LEU A 16 0.86 39.34 12.14
N PHE A 17 2.04 39.41 12.74
CA PHE A 17 3.04 38.34 12.65
C PHE A 17 2.53 37.06 13.34
N PHE A 18 1.95 37.16 14.54
CA PHE A 18 1.38 36.01 15.25
C PHE A 18 0.21 35.40 14.50
N ALA A 19 -0.68 36.22 13.93
CA ALA A 19 -1.78 35.77 13.08
C ALA A 19 -1.24 35.00 11.86
N SER A 20 -0.19 35.50 11.20
CA SER A 20 0.40 34.82 10.04
C SER A 20 0.99 33.45 10.39
N VAL A 21 1.60 33.28 11.57
CA VAL A 21 2.14 31.99 12.04
C VAL A 21 1.03 31.00 12.39
N LEU A 22 -0.09 31.47 12.96
CA LEU A 22 -1.29 30.65 13.21
C LEU A 22 -1.95 30.15 11.92
N PHE A 23 -1.96 30.97 10.86
CA PHE A 23 -2.50 30.59 9.55
C PHE A 23 -1.55 29.72 8.71
N ALA A 24 -0.25 29.69 9.03
CA ALA A 24 0.76 28.94 8.27
C ALA A 24 0.86 27.45 8.67
N GLN A 25 0.06 26.98 9.62
CA GLN A 25 -0.01 25.56 9.95
C GLN A 25 -0.94 24.83 8.97
N GLU A 26 -0.56 24.75 7.69
CA GLU A 26 -1.09 23.70 6.82
C GLU A 26 -0.55 22.38 7.36
N SER A 27 -1.40 21.62 8.06
CA SER A 27 -1.15 20.18 8.24
C SER A 27 -0.89 19.61 6.85
N PRO A 28 0.16 18.80 6.63
CA PRO A 28 0.33 18.13 5.35
C PRO A 28 -0.98 17.40 5.10
N VAL A 29 -1.74 17.84 4.10
CA VAL A 29 -2.99 17.20 3.73
C VAL A 29 -2.56 15.83 3.23
N MET A 30 -2.57 14.85 4.13
CA MET A 30 -2.48 13.45 3.77
C MET A 30 -3.62 13.26 2.79
N LYS A 31 -3.27 13.07 1.51
CA LYS A 31 -4.26 12.82 0.47
C LYS A 31 -5.16 11.69 1.00
N GLU A 32 -6.45 11.98 1.14
CA GLU A 32 -7.40 11.00 1.68
C GLU A 32 -7.33 9.71 0.84
N PHE A 33 -7.68 8.58 1.46
CA PHE A 33 -7.75 7.31 0.75
C PHE A 33 -8.72 7.43 -0.43
N GLU A 34 -8.19 7.22 -1.63
CA GLU A 34 -8.95 7.27 -2.88
C GLU A 34 -9.08 5.84 -3.44
N GLN A 35 -10.28 5.27 -3.35
CA GLN A 35 -10.55 3.95 -3.90
C GLN A 35 -10.75 4.03 -5.42
N ILE A 36 -9.68 3.78 -6.17
CA ILE A 36 -9.71 3.83 -7.65
C ILE A 36 -10.38 2.62 -8.31
N LEU A 37 -10.58 1.54 -7.56
CA LEU A 37 -11.14 0.29 -8.05
C LEU A 37 -12.16 -0.26 -7.05
N PRO A 38 -13.38 -0.68 -7.47
CA PRO A 38 -14.32 -1.36 -6.59
C PRO A 38 -13.69 -2.60 -5.92
N ARG A 39 -14.13 -2.92 -4.71
CA ARG A 39 -13.67 -4.13 -4.00
C ARG A 39 -13.93 -5.39 -4.83
N GLY A 40 -13.00 -6.34 -4.80
CA GLY A 40 -13.14 -7.63 -5.49
C GLY A 40 -12.90 -7.59 -7.00
N ARG A 41 -12.38 -6.48 -7.54
CA ARG A 41 -12.06 -6.36 -8.98
C ARG A 41 -10.69 -6.91 -9.37
N ILE A 42 -9.84 -7.19 -8.39
CA ILE A 42 -8.67 -8.07 -8.53
C ILE A 42 -9.09 -9.37 -7.86
N ALA A 43 -9.41 -10.37 -8.68
CA ALA A 43 -10.02 -11.59 -8.19
C ALA A 43 -8.96 -12.53 -7.62
N ALA A 44 -9.14 -12.95 -6.37
CA ALA A 44 -8.33 -14.01 -5.78
C ALA A 44 -8.47 -15.32 -6.56
N ILE A 45 -7.41 -16.11 -6.64
CA ILE A 45 -7.50 -17.51 -7.03
C ILE A 45 -7.81 -18.32 -5.78
N THR A 46 -8.94 -19.01 -5.78
CA THR A 46 -9.40 -19.83 -4.62
C THR A 46 -9.36 -21.32 -4.89
N GLU A 47 -9.22 -21.72 -6.16
CA GLU A 47 -9.12 -23.11 -6.60
C GLU A 47 -7.91 -23.23 -7.55
N PRO A 48 -6.68 -23.20 -7.01
CA PRO A 48 -5.48 -23.22 -7.84
C PRO A 48 -5.30 -24.56 -8.55
N ILE A 49 -4.90 -24.49 -9.82
CA ILE A 49 -4.54 -25.65 -10.65
C ILE A 49 -3.04 -25.67 -10.83
N TYR A 50 -2.42 -26.80 -10.49
CA TYR A 50 -0.99 -27.01 -10.62
C TYR A 50 -0.63 -27.76 -11.90
N VAL A 51 0.52 -27.41 -12.46
CA VAL A 51 1.14 -28.12 -13.57
C VAL A 51 2.58 -28.47 -13.21
N PRO A 52 3.15 -29.56 -13.76
CA PRO A 52 4.58 -29.82 -13.66
C PRO A 52 5.38 -28.64 -14.21
N ALA A 53 6.61 -28.44 -13.70
CA ALA A 53 7.48 -27.34 -14.13
C ALA A 53 7.67 -27.30 -15.66
N GLN A 54 7.77 -28.45 -16.32
CA GLN A 54 7.95 -28.56 -17.78
C GLN A 54 6.73 -28.09 -18.58
N ALA A 55 5.56 -28.01 -17.95
CA ALA A 55 4.31 -27.54 -18.56
C ALA A 55 3.93 -26.11 -18.10
N ALA A 56 4.73 -25.50 -17.22
CA ALA A 56 4.50 -24.15 -16.74
C ALA A 56 4.71 -23.13 -17.88
N LYS A 57 3.78 -22.20 -18.02
CA LYS A 57 3.84 -21.13 -19.04
C LYS A 57 4.53 -19.89 -18.49
N ILE A 58 5.75 -20.05 -17.99
CA ILE A 58 6.65 -18.98 -17.53
C ILE A 58 8.03 -19.20 -18.15
N GLY A 59 8.85 -18.16 -18.26
CA GLY A 59 10.22 -18.31 -18.77
C GLY A 59 11.11 -19.07 -17.80
N ASP A 60 12.13 -19.75 -18.31
CA ASP A 60 13.02 -20.63 -17.53
C ASP A 60 13.71 -19.91 -16.36
N GLU A 61 14.03 -18.62 -16.53
CA GLU A 61 14.67 -17.76 -15.51
C GLU A 61 13.64 -16.96 -14.67
N SER A 62 12.36 -17.30 -14.76
CA SER A 62 11.31 -16.59 -14.02
C SER A 62 11.38 -16.89 -12.54
N TRP A 63 11.26 -15.85 -11.73
CA TRP A 63 11.10 -16.00 -10.29
C TRP A 63 9.72 -16.55 -9.96
N VAL A 64 9.67 -17.36 -8.90
CA VAL A 64 8.45 -17.92 -8.34
C VAL A 64 8.43 -17.69 -6.83
N LEU A 65 7.24 -17.57 -6.27
CA LEU A 65 7.06 -17.68 -4.82
C LEU A 65 7.00 -19.17 -4.47
N GLY A 66 8.02 -19.66 -3.76
CA GLY A 66 8.07 -21.05 -3.30
C GLY A 66 7.47 -21.20 -1.91
N VAL A 67 6.64 -22.23 -1.73
CA VAL A 67 6.07 -22.61 -0.42
C VAL A 67 6.37 -24.08 -0.18
N ILE A 68 6.86 -24.41 1.02
CA ILE A 68 7.08 -25.79 1.46
C ILE A 68 6.39 -25.97 2.81
N ILE A 69 5.42 -26.87 2.87
CA ILE A 69 4.68 -27.23 4.09
C ILE A 69 4.67 -28.75 4.17
N ASP A 70 5.10 -29.32 5.31
CA ASP A 70 5.17 -30.77 5.55
C ASP A 70 5.85 -31.59 4.44
N GLY A 71 6.84 -30.99 3.76
CA GLY A 71 7.58 -31.62 2.66
C GLY A 71 6.90 -31.54 1.29
N GLU A 72 5.67 -31.05 1.20
CA GLU A 72 5.02 -30.73 -0.07
C GLU A 72 5.44 -29.33 -0.53
N ALA A 73 6.00 -29.24 -1.73
CA ALA A 73 6.46 -27.99 -2.33
C ALA A 73 5.49 -27.51 -3.41
N ARG A 74 5.17 -26.21 -3.39
CA ARG A 74 4.42 -25.50 -4.43
C ARG A 74 5.18 -24.27 -4.90
N ALA A 75 5.01 -23.93 -6.17
CA ALA A 75 5.62 -22.76 -6.79
C ALA A 75 4.53 -21.93 -7.48
N TYR A 76 4.42 -20.65 -7.11
CA TYR A 76 3.45 -19.72 -7.69
C TYR A 76 4.17 -18.75 -8.60
N SER A 77 3.69 -18.64 -9.85
CA SER A 77 4.21 -17.67 -10.82
C SER A 77 3.98 -16.23 -10.32
N LEU A 78 5.04 -15.44 -10.24
CA LEU A 78 4.93 -14.01 -9.93
C LEU A 78 4.16 -13.24 -11.02
N THR A 79 4.20 -13.71 -12.28
CA THR A 79 3.42 -13.09 -13.36
C THR A 79 1.92 -13.27 -13.15
N LEU A 80 1.51 -14.44 -12.65
CA LEU A 80 0.11 -14.71 -12.31
C LEU A 80 -0.30 -13.93 -11.05
N LEU A 81 0.57 -13.88 -10.04
CA LEU A 81 0.34 -13.08 -8.83
C LEU A 81 0.26 -11.58 -9.13
N ASN A 82 0.99 -11.04 -10.11
CA ASN A 82 0.81 -9.64 -10.53
C ASN A 82 -0.62 -9.32 -11.02
N SER A 83 -1.37 -10.32 -11.49
CA SER A 83 -2.73 -10.12 -12.02
C SER A 83 -3.83 -10.44 -11.01
N HIS A 84 -3.55 -11.32 -10.05
CA HIS A 84 -4.53 -11.81 -9.07
C HIS A 84 -4.23 -11.39 -7.62
N GLU A 85 -3.00 -10.93 -7.35
CA GLU A 85 -2.41 -10.49 -6.08
C GLU A 85 -2.40 -11.51 -4.94
N ILE A 86 -3.29 -12.51 -4.98
CA ILE A 86 -3.47 -13.52 -3.96
C ILE A 86 -3.93 -14.85 -4.55
N VAL A 87 -3.30 -15.93 -4.06
CA VAL A 87 -3.79 -17.30 -4.19
C VAL A 87 -4.10 -17.82 -2.78
N ASN A 88 -5.37 -18.12 -2.54
CA ASN A 88 -5.82 -18.79 -1.33
C ASN A 88 -5.71 -20.29 -1.55
N ASP A 89 -4.93 -20.95 -0.70
CA ASP A 89 -4.52 -22.32 -0.94
C ASP A 89 -4.38 -23.14 0.34
N LYS A 90 -4.27 -24.46 0.19
CA LYS A 90 -4.19 -25.41 1.29
C LYS A 90 -3.28 -26.59 0.96
N ILE A 91 -2.32 -26.88 1.83
CA ILE A 91 -1.51 -28.10 1.86
C ILE A 91 -1.90 -28.86 3.13
N GLY A 92 -2.33 -30.12 2.99
CA GLY A 92 -2.82 -30.91 4.15
C GLY A 92 -3.94 -30.17 4.87
N GLU A 93 -3.78 -29.89 6.16
CA GLU A 93 -4.73 -29.08 6.96
C GLU A 93 -4.35 -27.58 7.06
N THR A 94 -3.19 -27.19 6.52
CA THR A 94 -2.68 -25.83 6.62
C THR A 94 -3.19 -24.98 5.47
N ALA A 95 -4.13 -24.08 5.77
CA ALA A 95 -4.54 -23.02 4.86
C ALA A 95 -3.53 -21.87 4.90
N PHE A 96 -3.25 -21.28 3.73
CA PHE A 96 -2.37 -20.12 3.60
C PHE A 96 -2.79 -19.26 2.41
N ALA A 97 -2.24 -18.05 2.38
CA ALA A 97 -2.38 -17.12 1.27
C ALA A 97 -1.00 -16.77 0.72
N ALA A 98 -0.77 -17.07 -0.55
CA ALA A 98 0.40 -16.60 -1.30
C ALA A 98 0.07 -15.21 -1.85
N VAL A 99 0.81 -14.18 -1.41
CA VAL A 99 0.58 -12.76 -1.77
C VAL A 99 1.84 -12.11 -2.34
N TRP A 100 1.68 -11.12 -3.21
CA TRP A 100 2.75 -10.35 -3.85
C TRP A 100 2.42 -8.86 -3.91
#